data_AF-A0A5J4XRZ4-F1
#
_entry.id   AF-A0A5J4XRZ4-F1
#
_cell.length_a   1.000
_cell.length_b   1.000
_cell.length_c   1.000
_cell.angle_alpha   90.00
_cell.angle_beta   90.00
_cell.angle_gamma   90.00
#
_symmetry.space_group_name_H-M   'P 1'
#
loop_
_entity.id
_entity.type
_entity.pdbx_description
1 polymer ?
#
loop_
_entity_poly.entity_id
_entity_poly.type
_entity_poly.pdbx_seq_one_letter_code
_entity_poly.pdbx_strand_id
1 'polypeptide(L)'
;MPEESGAAGMSASDPRMPEHMETQRTHVICGPDLNYHTSSSTSANMYMALGISNAWDFRDWVESFRIKVQQKDDLDMKFDMVGTDPAIANALRRILIAEVPTMAIEHVFYINNTSIITDEVLAHRLGLIPLDADPALFEYKTREETASEKNTFVLRLKIMCTRQGAQMVNDRVLAKDLNFLPMGSQMPDETGCRFAVGQQQMLPQGVQAVNHDILVAKLRPGQIIDLEAHCIKGQGKEHAKWSPVATAWYKLLPEIVITRPITGDNADAIAKECPGLFEVEGKGRNKKASVKPAREHTRLLEKDVD
;
A
#
# COMPACT_ATOMS: atom_id res chain seq x y z
N MET A 1 33.53 -44.27 25.55
CA MET A 1 34.25 -43.39 24.61
C MET A 1 33.23 -42.76 23.68
N PRO A 2 32.87 -41.48 23.89
CA PRO A 2 32.20 -40.67 22.90
C PRO A 2 33.19 -39.67 22.27
N GLU A 3 33.05 -39.49 20.97
CA GLU A 3 33.89 -38.65 20.11
C GLU A 3 33.70 -37.15 20.42
N GLU A 4 34.82 -36.46 20.60
CA GLU A 4 34.90 -35.00 20.63
C GLU A 4 34.82 -34.45 19.20
N SER A 5 33.72 -33.76 18.87
CA SER A 5 33.62 -32.96 17.65
C SER A 5 33.81 -31.47 17.97
N GLY A 6 35.06 -31.01 17.83
CA GLY A 6 35.47 -29.68 17.38
C GLY A 6 34.74 -28.46 17.94
N ALA A 7 35.12 -28.01 19.14
CA ALA A 7 34.95 -26.62 19.53
C ALA A 7 35.87 -25.75 18.66
N ALA A 8 35.31 -25.10 17.64
CA ALA A 8 36.00 -24.03 16.93
C ALA A 8 36.28 -22.88 17.92
N GLY A 9 37.56 -22.58 18.10
CA GLY A 9 38.04 -21.59 19.06
C GLY A 9 37.40 -20.22 18.85
N MET A 10 36.55 -19.82 19.80
CA MET A 10 36.13 -18.43 19.94
C MET A 10 37.32 -17.63 20.47
N SER A 11 37.90 -16.78 19.63
CA SER A 11 38.93 -15.83 20.05
C SER A 11 38.36 -14.86 21.08
N ALA A 12 38.97 -14.84 22.27
CA ALA A 12 38.65 -13.93 23.35
C ALA A 12 39.21 -12.52 23.04
N SER A 13 38.37 -11.62 22.51
CA SER A 13 38.40 -10.15 22.74
C SER A 13 37.59 -9.38 21.68
N ASP A 14 36.32 -9.72 21.47
CA ASP A 14 35.41 -8.79 20.79
C ASP A 14 34.78 -7.90 21.86
N PRO A 15 34.98 -6.57 21.87
CA PRO A 15 34.41 -5.71 22.91
C PRO A 15 32.89 -5.79 22.87
N ARG A 16 32.32 -6.48 23.85
CA ARG A 16 30.87 -6.65 23.95
C ARG A 16 30.26 -5.39 24.56
N MET A 17 29.30 -4.80 23.84
CA MET A 17 28.58 -3.63 24.30
C MET A 17 27.84 -3.95 25.62
N PRO A 18 27.75 -3.01 26.57
CA PRO A 18 26.86 -3.17 27.72
C PRO A 18 25.41 -3.37 27.28
N GLU A 19 24.68 -4.27 27.93
CA GLU A 19 23.31 -4.67 27.56
C GLU A 19 22.34 -3.50 27.41
N HIS A 20 22.41 -2.50 28.30
CA HIS A 20 21.56 -1.31 28.21
C HIS A 20 21.82 -0.46 26.95
N MET A 21 23.07 -0.41 26.47
CA MET A 21 23.42 0.31 25.24
C MET A 21 23.04 -0.50 24.00
N GLU A 22 23.11 -1.83 24.08
CA GLU A 22 22.65 -2.71 23.01
C GLU A 22 21.14 -2.58 22.81
N THR A 23 20.35 -2.64 23.90
CA THR A 23 18.90 -2.39 23.87
C THR A 23 18.57 -1.01 23.32
N GLN A 24 19.33 0.02 23.70
CA GLN A 24 19.17 1.37 23.15
C GLN A 24 19.47 1.44 21.63
N ARG A 25 20.32 0.56 21.11
CA ARG A 25 20.66 0.49 19.68
C ARG A 25 19.64 -0.30 18.87
N THR A 26 19.10 -1.39 19.43
CA THR A 26 18.31 -2.38 18.69
C THR A 26 16.80 -2.24 18.88
N HIS A 27 16.35 -1.64 19.98
CA HIS A 27 14.93 -1.62 20.36
C HIS A 27 14.40 -0.20 20.56
N VAL A 28 13.19 0.03 20.05
CA VAL A 28 12.36 1.18 20.44
C VAL A 28 11.53 0.74 21.64
N ILE A 29 11.72 1.38 22.79
CA ILE A 29 11.01 1.02 24.02
C ILE A 29 9.70 1.81 24.10
N CYS A 30 8.58 1.10 24.15
CA CYS A 30 7.26 1.69 24.36
C CYS A 30 7.02 1.93 25.86
N GLY A 31 7.19 3.18 26.31
CA GLY A 31 6.87 3.59 27.68
C GLY A 31 5.39 4.01 27.84
N PRO A 32 4.89 4.20 29.08
CA PRO A 32 3.51 4.59 29.34
C PRO A 32 3.16 5.96 28.75
N ASP A 33 4.03 6.95 28.93
CA ASP A 33 3.80 8.32 28.42
C ASP A 33 4.47 8.55 27.06
N LEU A 34 5.71 8.09 26.89
CA LEU A 34 6.53 8.36 25.71
C LEU A 34 7.36 7.15 25.28
N ASN A 35 7.74 7.15 24.00
CA ASN A 35 8.60 6.12 23.42
C ASN A 35 10.06 6.56 23.52
N TYR A 36 10.93 5.63 23.91
CA TYR A 36 12.38 5.85 24.01
C TYR A 36 13.10 5.23 22.83
N HIS A 37 14.28 5.78 22.50
CA HIS A 37 15.19 5.25 21.47
C HIS A 37 14.58 5.19 20.06
N THR A 38 13.86 6.24 19.66
CA THR A 38 13.14 6.30 18.38
C THR A 38 14.02 6.65 17.17
N SER A 39 15.23 7.16 17.39
CA SER A 39 16.16 7.56 16.34
C SER A 39 17.19 6.46 16.06
N SER A 40 17.50 6.21 14.79
CA SER A 40 18.61 5.34 14.41
C SER A 40 19.97 6.03 14.63
N SER A 41 20.96 5.26 15.09
CA SER A 41 22.33 5.70 15.32
C SER A 41 23.23 5.34 14.14
N THR A 42 23.38 6.26 13.19
CA THR A 42 24.14 6.02 11.94
C THR A 42 25.61 6.45 12.02
N SER A 43 26.02 7.12 13.10
CA SER A 43 27.38 7.64 13.24
C SER A 43 28.39 6.51 13.47
N ALA A 44 29.38 6.40 12.56
CA ALA A 44 30.41 5.36 12.61
C ALA A 44 31.22 5.36 13.92
N ASN A 45 31.46 6.55 14.49
CA ASN A 45 32.30 6.73 15.67
C ASN A 45 31.55 6.63 17.01
N MET A 46 30.24 6.40 17.00
CA MET A 46 29.39 6.51 18.20
C MET A 46 29.82 5.57 19.33
N TYR A 47 30.31 4.38 18.99
CA TYR A 47 30.76 3.37 19.95
C TYR A 47 32.25 3.10 19.88
N MET A 48 33.02 3.97 19.20
CA MET A 48 34.47 3.80 19.02
C MET A 48 35.21 3.82 20.36
N ALA A 49 34.71 4.55 21.35
CA ALA A 49 35.25 4.56 22.72
C ALA A 49 35.14 3.20 23.43
N LEU A 50 34.20 2.36 23.02
CA LEU A 50 34.06 0.97 23.48
C LEU A 50 34.83 -0.01 22.60
N GLY A 51 35.55 0.46 21.58
CA GLY A 51 36.23 -0.39 20.60
C GLY A 51 35.29 -1.03 19.55
N ILE A 52 34.02 -0.62 19.51
CA ILE A 52 33.02 -1.16 18.58
C ILE A 52 32.88 -0.19 17.40
N SER A 53 33.15 -0.69 16.20
CA SER A 53 32.89 0.05 14.97
C SER A 53 31.40 -0.02 14.63
N ASN A 54 30.79 1.15 14.38
CA ASN A 54 29.45 1.25 13.81
C ASN A 54 29.51 1.71 12.34
N ALA A 55 30.68 1.54 11.70
CA ALA A 55 30.85 1.85 10.30
C ALA A 55 29.96 0.91 9.46
N TRP A 56 29.30 1.47 8.45
CA TRP A 56 28.47 0.69 7.57
C TRP A 56 29.34 -0.15 6.62
N ASP A 57 29.13 -1.47 6.63
CA ASP A 57 29.70 -2.40 5.65
C ASP A 57 28.57 -3.00 4.81
N PHE A 58 28.74 -2.97 3.49
CA PHE A 58 27.79 -3.54 2.55
C PHE A 58 27.73 -5.07 2.65
N ARG A 59 28.84 -5.75 2.95
CA ARG A 59 28.88 -7.22 3.02
C ARG A 59 28.04 -7.73 4.20
N ASP A 60 28.27 -7.16 5.37
CA ASP A 60 27.51 -7.46 6.58
C ASP A 60 26.02 -7.14 6.40
N TRP A 61 25.72 -6.06 5.68
CA TRP A 61 24.33 -5.72 5.33
C TRP A 61 23.68 -6.77 4.43
N VAL A 62 24.36 -7.23 3.38
CA VAL A 62 23.83 -8.26 2.46
C VAL A 62 23.58 -9.58 3.19
N GLU A 63 24.46 -9.97 4.13
CA GLU A 63 24.30 -11.20 4.91
C GLU A 63 23.14 -11.12 5.92
N SER A 64 22.87 -9.94 6.46
CA SER A 64 21.80 -9.72 7.43
C SER A 64 20.43 -9.45 6.79
N PHE A 65 20.41 -8.82 5.61
CA PHE A 65 19.19 -8.40 4.93
C PHE A 65 18.37 -9.58 4.43
N ARG A 66 17.11 -9.68 4.87
CA ARG A 66 16.19 -10.76 4.50
C ARG A 66 14.78 -10.25 4.27
N ILE A 67 14.15 -10.73 3.21
CA ILE A 67 12.73 -10.48 2.92
C ILE A 67 11.97 -11.79 3.06
N LYS A 68 10.89 -11.79 3.84
CA LYS A 68 9.99 -12.93 4.00
C LYS A 68 8.58 -12.54 3.62
N VAL A 69 8.10 -13.04 2.48
CA VAL A 69 6.70 -12.85 2.07
C VAL A 69 5.81 -13.75 2.94
N GLN A 70 4.83 -13.16 3.60
CA GLN A 70 3.90 -13.86 4.51
C GLN A 70 2.59 -14.19 3.79
N GLN A 71 2.00 -13.18 3.13
CA GLN A 71 0.77 -13.30 2.39
C GLN A 71 0.92 -12.55 1.07
N LYS A 72 0.42 -13.15 -0.02
CA LYS A 72 0.34 -12.53 -1.32
C LYS A 72 -0.96 -12.95 -1.97
N ASP A 73 -1.89 -12.01 -2.03
CA ASP A 73 -3.14 -12.12 -2.75
C ASP A 73 -3.06 -11.27 -4.02
N ASP A 74 -4.12 -11.24 -4.84
CA ASP A 74 -4.14 -10.47 -6.09
C ASP A 74 -4.10 -8.96 -5.85
N LEU A 75 -4.69 -8.49 -4.74
CA LEU A 75 -4.82 -7.06 -4.39
C LEU A 75 -4.08 -6.65 -3.10
N ASP A 76 -3.60 -7.61 -2.30
CA ASP A 76 -2.92 -7.36 -1.02
C ASP A 76 -1.62 -8.16 -0.92
N MET A 77 -0.59 -7.56 -0.31
CA MET A 77 0.70 -8.20 -0.09
C MET A 77 1.25 -7.80 1.28
N LYS A 78 1.62 -8.81 2.08
CA LYS A 78 2.28 -8.64 3.39
C LYS A 78 3.60 -9.37 3.40
N PHE A 79 4.66 -8.64 3.71
CA PHE A 79 6.00 -9.19 3.82
C PHE A 79 6.76 -8.53 4.97
N ASP A 80 7.74 -9.26 5.48
CA ASP A 80 8.69 -8.77 6.47
C ASP A 80 9.99 -8.38 5.78
N MET A 81 10.58 -7.27 6.21
CA MET A 81 11.87 -6.80 5.76
C MET A 81 12.78 -6.65 6.99
N VAL A 82 13.76 -7.54 7.12
CA VAL A 82 14.66 -7.65 8.28
C VAL A 82 16.05 -7.15 7.88
N GLY A 83 16.71 -6.40 8.77
CA GLY A 83 18.07 -5.90 8.54
C GLY A 83 18.15 -4.61 7.72
N THR A 84 17.09 -3.80 7.70
CA THR A 84 17.08 -2.50 7.01
C THR A 84 16.76 -1.36 7.96
N ASP A 85 17.24 -0.16 7.63
CA ASP A 85 16.93 1.05 8.37
C ASP A 85 15.50 1.55 8.03
N PRO A 86 14.75 2.08 9.02
CA PRO A 86 13.41 2.64 8.78
C PRO A 86 13.36 3.72 7.69
N ALA A 87 14.46 4.45 7.42
CA ALA A 87 14.53 5.43 6.35
C ALA A 87 14.33 4.80 4.96
N ILE A 88 14.94 3.62 4.72
CA ILE A 88 14.78 2.88 3.44
C ILE A 88 13.35 2.36 3.32
N ALA A 89 12.81 1.77 4.40
CA ALA A 89 11.42 1.30 4.42
C ALA A 89 10.42 2.44 4.16
N ASN A 90 10.65 3.60 4.77
CA ASN A 90 9.82 4.79 4.55
C ASN A 90 9.99 5.38 3.15
N ALA A 91 11.20 5.34 2.58
CA ALA A 91 11.43 5.74 1.19
C ALA A 91 10.62 4.85 0.23
N LEU A 92 10.68 3.53 0.38
CA LEU A 92 9.88 2.60 -0.42
C LEU A 92 8.37 2.87 -0.27
N ARG A 93 7.90 3.05 0.97
CA ARG A 93 6.50 3.42 1.24
C ARG A 93 6.08 4.69 0.50
N ARG A 94 6.92 5.73 0.50
CA ARG A 94 6.65 7.01 -0.18
C ARG A 94 6.65 6.85 -1.70
N ILE A 95 7.60 6.11 -2.25
CA ILE A 95 7.68 5.82 -3.69
C ILE A 95 6.42 5.09 -4.15
N LEU A 96 5.99 4.06 -3.43
CA LEU A 96 4.78 3.29 -3.74
C LEU A 96 3.51 4.16 -3.78
N ILE A 97 3.40 5.15 -2.89
CA ILE A 97 2.22 6.04 -2.82
C ILE A 97 2.29 7.15 -3.88
N ALA A 98 3.46 7.72 -4.12
CA ALA A 98 3.56 9.00 -4.83
C ALA A 98 4.27 8.94 -6.19
N GLU A 99 5.22 8.05 -6.39
CA GLU A 99 6.13 8.11 -7.55
C GLU A 99 5.91 6.99 -8.57
N VAL A 100 5.26 5.89 -8.18
CA VAL A 100 4.88 4.84 -9.13
C VAL A 100 3.74 5.35 -10.03
N PRO A 101 3.94 5.40 -11.36
CA PRO A 101 2.96 5.95 -12.28
C PRO A 101 1.83 4.97 -12.58
N THR A 102 0.64 5.52 -12.86
CA THR A 102 -0.55 4.77 -13.29
C THR A 102 -1.31 5.52 -14.38
N MET A 103 -2.30 4.86 -14.98
CA MET A 103 -3.22 5.46 -15.94
C MET A 103 -4.52 5.87 -15.24
N ALA A 104 -4.96 7.11 -15.43
CA ALA A 104 -6.25 7.58 -14.91
C ALA A 104 -6.90 8.60 -15.85
N ILE A 105 -8.20 8.83 -15.68
CA ILE A 105 -8.96 9.84 -16.44
C ILE A 105 -8.53 11.25 -16.00
N GLU A 106 -8.12 12.07 -16.98
CA GLU A 106 -7.74 13.48 -16.76
C GLU A 106 -8.74 14.44 -17.40
N HIS A 107 -9.00 14.26 -18.70
CA HIS A 107 -9.88 15.16 -19.43
C HIS A 107 -11.19 14.45 -19.75
N VAL A 108 -12.32 15.10 -19.45
CA VAL A 108 -13.66 14.62 -19.77
C VAL A 108 -14.33 15.63 -20.68
N PHE A 109 -14.72 15.17 -21.87
CA PHE A 109 -15.41 15.94 -22.89
C PHE A 109 -16.88 15.57 -22.88
N TYR A 110 -17.73 16.53 -22.54
CA TYR A 110 -19.17 16.34 -22.47
C TYR A 110 -19.84 16.70 -23.79
N ILE A 111 -20.63 15.77 -24.32
CA ILE A 111 -21.54 16.06 -25.45
C ILE A 111 -22.88 16.52 -24.89
N ASN A 112 -23.43 15.74 -23.94
CA ASN A 112 -24.70 16.04 -23.32
C ASN A 112 -24.80 15.37 -21.96
N ASN A 113 -25.00 16.17 -20.91
CA ASN A 113 -25.32 15.70 -19.57
C ASN A 113 -26.64 16.35 -19.13
N THR A 114 -27.71 15.54 -19.06
CA THR A 114 -29.01 15.96 -18.51
C THR A 114 -29.31 15.30 -17.15
N SER A 115 -28.28 14.72 -16.53
CA SER A 115 -28.38 14.13 -15.20
C SER A 115 -28.48 15.20 -14.10
N ILE A 116 -28.74 14.76 -12.87
CA ILE A 116 -28.79 15.65 -11.70
C ILE A 116 -27.37 16.01 -11.22
N ILE A 117 -26.38 15.19 -11.54
CA ILE A 117 -24.99 15.40 -11.12
C ILE A 117 -24.38 16.44 -12.05
N THR A 118 -23.75 17.47 -11.48
CA THR A 118 -23.06 18.49 -12.27
C THR A 118 -21.82 17.92 -12.95
N ASP A 119 -21.42 18.55 -14.05
CA ASP A 119 -20.32 18.07 -14.90
C ASP A 119 -19.00 17.96 -14.14
N GLU A 120 -18.72 18.88 -13.22
CA GLU A 120 -17.48 18.90 -12.44
C GLU A 120 -17.44 17.74 -11.45
N VAL A 121 -18.56 17.48 -10.77
CA VAL A 121 -18.66 16.38 -9.80
C VAL A 121 -18.61 15.04 -10.52
N LEU A 122 -19.26 14.92 -11.68
CA LEU A 122 -19.22 13.71 -12.49
C LEU A 122 -17.80 13.44 -13.01
N ALA A 123 -17.11 14.46 -13.51
CA ALA A 123 -15.73 14.34 -14.00
C ALA A 123 -14.76 13.95 -12.87
N HIS A 124 -14.89 14.57 -11.69
CA HIS A 124 -14.09 14.23 -10.52
C HIS A 124 -14.28 12.77 -10.10
N ARG A 125 -15.52 12.26 -10.13
CA ARG A 125 -15.81 10.85 -9.82
C ARG A 125 -15.22 9.89 -10.84
N LEU A 126 -15.35 10.20 -12.14
CA LEU A 126 -14.74 9.41 -13.20
C LEU A 126 -13.21 9.37 -13.06
N GLY A 127 -12.59 10.50 -12.70
CA GLY A 127 -11.16 10.60 -12.43
C GLY A 127 -10.63 9.65 -11.36
N LEU A 128 -11.47 9.24 -10.40
CA LEU A 128 -11.10 8.36 -9.30
C LEU A 128 -11.36 6.86 -9.56
N ILE A 129 -11.85 6.50 -10.75
CA ILE A 129 -12.07 5.10 -11.12
C ILE A 129 -10.71 4.48 -11.50
N PRO A 130 -10.25 3.42 -10.80
CA PRO A 130 -9.02 2.74 -11.18
C PRO A 130 -9.24 1.97 -12.50
N LEU A 131 -8.31 2.13 -13.43
CA LEU A 131 -8.35 1.51 -14.75
C LEU A 131 -7.30 0.40 -14.85
N ASP A 132 -7.68 -0.71 -15.48
CA ASP A 132 -6.78 -1.82 -15.78
C ASP A 132 -6.04 -1.55 -17.10
N ALA A 133 -4.99 -0.73 -17.01
CA ALA A 133 -4.13 -0.41 -18.14
C ALA A 133 -2.67 -0.34 -17.67
N ASP A 134 -1.78 -1.07 -18.37
CA ASP A 134 -0.36 -1.07 -18.05
C ASP A 134 0.28 0.30 -18.38
N PRO A 135 0.73 1.07 -17.37
CA PRO A 135 1.35 2.37 -17.60
C PRO A 135 2.69 2.27 -18.34
N ALA A 136 3.33 1.10 -18.40
CA ALA A 136 4.61 0.94 -19.11
C ALA A 136 4.45 1.06 -20.64
N LEU A 137 3.26 0.80 -21.17
CA LEU A 137 2.95 0.89 -22.60
C LEU A 137 2.76 2.34 -23.09
N PHE A 138 2.58 3.28 -22.16
CA PHE A 138 2.27 4.67 -22.47
C PHE A 138 3.42 5.62 -22.10
N GLU A 139 3.62 6.62 -22.95
CA GLU A 139 4.54 7.74 -22.69
C GLU A 139 3.82 8.85 -21.89
N TYR A 140 4.60 9.69 -21.21
CA TYR A 140 4.04 10.84 -20.50
C TYR A 140 3.63 11.92 -21.49
N LYS A 141 2.40 12.43 -21.33
CA LYS A 141 1.89 13.54 -22.12
C LYS A 141 2.35 14.86 -21.52
N THR A 142 2.99 15.74 -22.30
CA THR A 142 3.22 17.13 -21.87
C THR A 142 1.96 17.98 -22.05
N ARG A 143 1.93 19.17 -21.45
CA ARG A 143 0.73 20.04 -21.51
C ARG A 143 0.44 20.57 -22.92
N GLU A 144 1.48 20.82 -23.71
CA GLU A 144 1.36 21.34 -25.07
C GLU A 144 1.11 20.26 -26.13
N GLU A 145 1.33 18.98 -25.79
CA GLU A 145 1.20 17.88 -26.74
C GLU A 145 -0.25 17.45 -26.93
N THR A 146 -0.64 17.19 -28.19
CA THR A 146 -1.96 16.64 -28.54
C THR A 146 -2.07 15.19 -28.10
N ALA A 147 -3.29 14.76 -27.77
CA ALA A 147 -3.53 13.36 -27.43
C ALA A 147 -3.20 12.44 -28.63
N SER A 148 -2.25 11.55 -28.43
CA SER A 148 -1.76 10.58 -29.41
C SER A 148 -1.98 9.15 -28.90
N GLU A 149 -1.85 8.17 -29.79
CA GLU A 149 -1.98 6.74 -29.45
C GLU A 149 -0.96 6.25 -28.43
N LYS A 150 0.18 6.94 -28.32
CA LYS A 150 1.26 6.55 -27.41
C LYS A 150 1.07 7.08 -26.00
N ASN A 151 0.33 8.19 -25.86
CA ASN A 151 0.28 8.93 -24.60
C ASN A 151 -1.10 8.85 -23.94
N THR A 152 -2.13 8.52 -24.71
CA THR A 152 -3.52 8.61 -24.25
C THR A 152 -4.34 7.47 -24.83
N PHE A 153 -5.32 7.01 -24.06
CA PHE A 153 -6.40 6.17 -24.57
C PHE A 153 -7.75 6.77 -24.18
N VAL A 154 -8.79 6.46 -24.96
CA VAL A 154 -10.10 7.11 -24.85
C VAL A 154 -11.17 6.10 -24.43
N LEU A 155 -11.99 6.50 -23.45
CA LEU A 155 -13.18 5.78 -23.02
C LEU A 155 -14.42 6.60 -23.38
N ARG A 156 -15.52 5.95 -23.76
CA ARG A 156 -16.81 6.60 -24.03
C ARG A 156 -17.88 6.06 -23.10
N LEU A 157 -18.65 6.98 -22.51
CA LEU A 157 -19.83 6.68 -21.71
C LEU A 157 -21.06 7.29 -22.40
N LYS A 158 -21.94 6.44 -22.93
CA LYS A 158 -23.17 6.86 -23.58
C LYS A 158 -24.35 6.05 -23.07
N ILE A 159 -25.13 6.64 -22.16
CA ILE A 159 -26.27 5.98 -21.54
C ILE A 159 -27.47 6.91 -21.53
N MET A 160 -28.61 6.35 -21.93
CA MET A 160 -29.92 6.96 -21.79
C MET A 160 -30.78 6.09 -20.88
N CYS A 161 -31.37 6.69 -19.85
CA CYS A 161 -32.33 5.99 -19.02
C CYS A 161 -33.70 6.03 -19.70
N THR A 162 -34.29 4.86 -19.91
CA THR A 162 -35.63 4.71 -20.50
C THR A 162 -36.53 3.93 -19.57
N ARG A 163 -37.84 4.18 -19.66
CA ARG A 163 -38.84 3.46 -18.89
C ARG A 163 -39.50 2.41 -19.78
N GLN A 164 -39.32 1.13 -19.45
CA GLN A 164 -40.02 0.03 -20.10
C GLN A 164 -41.08 -0.51 -19.12
N GLY A 165 -42.31 0.00 -19.26
CA GLY A 165 -43.43 -0.35 -18.38
C GLY A 165 -43.20 0.07 -16.92
N ALA A 166 -43.16 -0.93 -16.03
CA ALA A 166 -42.94 -0.73 -14.59
C ALA A 166 -41.46 -0.74 -14.19
N GLN A 167 -40.55 -1.22 -15.04
CA GLN A 167 -39.12 -1.28 -14.75
C GLN A 167 -38.37 -0.14 -15.44
N MET A 168 -37.35 0.37 -14.75
CA MET A 168 -36.44 1.38 -15.27
C MET A 168 -35.21 0.69 -15.84
N VAL A 169 -34.86 1.02 -17.08
CA VAL A 169 -33.66 0.50 -17.75
C VAL A 169 -32.57 1.56 -17.66
N ASN A 170 -31.37 1.14 -17.26
CA ASN A 170 -30.18 1.99 -17.08
C ASN A 170 -30.39 3.15 -16.08
N ASP A 171 -31.05 2.87 -14.95
CA ASP A 171 -31.18 3.83 -13.86
C ASP A 171 -29.86 4.06 -13.10
N ARG A 172 -28.97 3.05 -13.09
CA ARG A 172 -27.65 3.10 -12.46
C ARG A 172 -26.59 3.02 -13.54
N VAL A 173 -25.78 4.06 -13.60
CA VAL A 173 -24.59 4.13 -14.45
C VAL A 173 -23.42 3.58 -13.65
N LEU A 174 -22.82 2.50 -14.13
CA LEU A 174 -21.73 1.79 -13.48
C LEU A 174 -20.42 1.99 -14.26
N ALA A 175 -19.28 1.73 -13.61
CA ALA A 175 -17.98 1.87 -14.26
C ALA A 175 -17.77 0.91 -15.44
N LYS A 176 -18.42 -0.26 -15.43
CA LYS A 176 -18.41 -1.19 -16.58
C LYS A 176 -19.03 -0.62 -17.85
N ASP A 177 -19.84 0.44 -17.74
CA ASP A 177 -20.50 1.05 -18.89
C ASP A 177 -19.55 1.99 -19.66
N LEU A 178 -18.32 2.19 -19.17
CA LEU A 178 -17.23 2.87 -19.87
C LEU A 178 -16.67 1.95 -20.95
N ASN A 179 -16.88 2.31 -22.21
CA ASN A 179 -16.43 1.53 -23.35
C ASN A 179 -15.10 2.07 -23.89
N PHE A 180 -14.10 1.20 -24.04
CA PHE A 180 -12.83 1.56 -24.66
C PHE A 180 -12.98 1.81 -26.17
N LEU A 181 -12.39 2.91 -26.65
CA LEU A 181 -12.36 3.28 -28.06
C LEU A 181 -10.95 3.08 -28.65
N PRO A 182 -10.70 1.96 -29.34
CA PRO A 182 -9.36 1.60 -29.83
C PRO A 182 -8.85 2.48 -30.98
N MET A 183 -9.76 3.15 -31.69
CA MET A 183 -9.43 4.08 -32.79
C MET A 183 -9.34 5.54 -32.33
N GLY A 184 -9.39 5.79 -31.01
CA GLY A 184 -9.36 7.13 -30.45
C GLY A 184 -10.74 7.78 -30.36
N SER A 185 -10.75 9.11 -30.24
CA SER A 185 -11.97 9.90 -30.10
C SER A 185 -12.86 9.79 -31.34
N GLN A 186 -14.17 9.65 -31.13
CA GLN A 186 -15.15 9.70 -32.22
C GLN A 186 -15.51 11.14 -32.60
N MET A 187 -14.96 12.13 -31.90
CA MET A 187 -15.13 13.57 -32.11
C MET A 187 -13.76 14.27 -32.19
N PRO A 188 -12.92 13.92 -33.17
CA PRO A 188 -11.54 14.39 -33.25
C PRO A 188 -11.40 15.91 -33.38
N ASP A 189 -12.43 16.59 -33.89
CA ASP A 189 -12.42 18.05 -34.09
C ASP A 189 -12.63 18.83 -32.78
N GLU A 190 -13.34 18.25 -31.81
CA GLU A 190 -13.61 18.86 -30.51
C GLU A 190 -12.57 18.44 -29.45
N THR A 191 -12.10 17.20 -29.53
CA THR A 191 -11.18 16.62 -28.54
C THR A 191 -9.70 16.78 -28.92
N GLY A 192 -9.41 17.18 -30.16
CA GLY A 192 -8.05 17.31 -30.69
C GLY A 192 -7.26 16.00 -30.73
N CYS A 193 -7.96 14.86 -30.60
CA CYS A 193 -7.37 13.52 -30.51
C CYS A 193 -7.58 12.77 -31.82
N ARG A 194 -6.49 12.56 -32.58
CA ARG A 194 -6.52 11.85 -33.86
C ARG A 194 -5.50 10.73 -33.83
N PHE A 195 -5.98 9.50 -33.89
CA PHE A 195 -5.13 8.31 -33.98
C PHE A 195 -4.94 7.95 -35.46
N ALA A 196 -3.68 7.85 -35.88
CA ALA A 196 -3.25 7.31 -37.16
C ALA A 196 -3.28 5.77 -37.20
N VAL A 197 -3.03 5.08 -36.08
CA VAL A 197 -3.06 3.63 -35.91
C VAL A 197 -3.97 3.24 -34.74
N GLY A 198 -4.69 2.13 -34.87
CA GLY A 198 -5.53 1.62 -33.79
C GLY A 198 -4.72 1.00 -32.66
N GLN A 199 -5.13 1.22 -31.42
CA GLN A 199 -4.51 0.66 -30.22
C GLN A 199 -4.82 -0.83 -29.98
N GLN A 200 -5.62 -1.47 -30.83
CA GLN A 200 -6.04 -2.87 -30.68
C GLN A 200 -4.87 -3.86 -30.58
N GLN A 201 -3.72 -3.54 -31.20
CA GLN A 201 -2.52 -4.37 -31.10
C GLN A 201 -1.80 -4.21 -29.77
N MET A 202 -1.79 -3.00 -29.20
CA MET A 202 -1.17 -2.72 -27.90
C MET A 202 -2.04 -3.22 -26.74
N LEU A 203 -3.36 -3.13 -26.91
CA LEU A 203 -4.37 -3.50 -25.92
C LEU A 203 -5.37 -4.50 -26.50
N PRO A 204 -4.97 -5.78 -26.69
CA PRO A 204 -5.83 -6.78 -27.33
C PRO A 204 -7.08 -7.11 -26.52
N GLN A 205 -7.01 -7.00 -25.19
CA GLN A 205 -8.13 -7.24 -24.27
C GLN A 205 -9.00 -5.98 -24.03
N GLY A 206 -8.57 -4.82 -24.54
CA GLY A 206 -9.14 -3.53 -24.22
C GLY A 206 -8.78 -3.05 -22.80
N VAL A 207 -9.30 -1.89 -22.43
CA VAL A 207 -9.15 -1.32 -21.09
C VAL A 207 -10.53 -1.22 -20.44
N GLN A 208 -10.62 -1.64 -19.19
CA GLN A 208 -11.83 -1.52 -18.38
C GLN A 208 -11.48 -0.99 -17.00
N ALA A 209 -12.51 -0.60 -16.23
CA ALA A 209 -12.32 -0.29 -14.83
C ALA A 209 -11.95 -1.56 -14.06
N VAL A 210 -11.03 -1.47 -13.11
CA VAL A 210 -10.63 -2.63 -12.28
C VAL A 210 -11.82 -3.19 -11.50
N ASN A 211 -12.71 -2.31 -11.04
CA ASN A 211 -13.96 -2.71 -10.39
C ASN A 211 -15.16 -2.24 -11.21
N HIS A 212 -15.92 -3.21 -11.71
CA HIS A 212 -16.99 -3.03 -12.69
C HIS A 212 -18.25 -2.41 -12.06
N ASP A 213 -18.46 -2.59 -10.76
CA ASP A 213 -19.70 -2.24 -10.05
C ASP A 213 -19.64 -0.88 -9.35
N ILE A 214 -18.60 -0.08 -9.61
CA ILE A 214 -18.51 1.29 -9.08
C ILE A 214 -19.67 2.11 -9.66
N LEU A 215 -20.56 2.59 -8.79
CA LEU A 215 -21.63 3.49 -9.18
C LEU A 215 -21.06 4.86 -9.53
N VAL A 216 -21.36 5.35 -10.73
CA VAL A 216 -20.94 6.67 -11.24
C VAL A 216 -22.07 7.68 -11.06
N ALA A 217 -23.25 7.37 -11.60
CA ALA A 217 -24.41 8.26 -11.56
C ALA A 217 -25.72 7.47 -11.43
N LYS A 218 -26.76 8.15 -10.94
CA LYS A 218 -28.14 7.63 -10.98
C LYS A 218 -28.97 8.52 -11.88
N LEU A 219 -29.70 7.92 -12.80
CA LEU A 219 -30.52 8.59 -13.79
C LEU A 219 -32.02 8.37 -13.52
N ARG A 220 -32.82 9.20 -14.17
CA ARG A 220 -34.28 9.06 -14.30
C ARG A 220 -34.66 8.99 -15.77
N PRO A 221 -35.84 8.43 -16.11
CA PRO A 221 -36.23 8.24 -17.49
C PRO A 221 -36.24 9.57 -18.26
N GLY A 222 -35.59 9.59 -19.42
CA GLY A 222 -35.38 10.80 -20.23
C GLY A 222 -34.04 11.50 -20.01
N GLN A 223 -33.30 11.15 -18.95
CA GLN A 223 -31.94 11.67 -18.73
C GLN A 223 -30.89 10.87 -19.50
N ILE A 224 -29.85 11.58 -19.94
CA ILE A 224 -28.78 11.10 -20.80
C ILE A 224 -27.44 11.58 -20.24
N ILE A 225 -26.44 10.71 -20.31
CA ILE A 225 -25.03 11.06 -20.16
C ILE A 225 -24.32 10.56 -21.43
N ASP A 226 -23.75 11.47 -22.21
CA ASP A 226 -22.89 11.17 -23.36
C ASP A 226 -21.59 12.00 -23.23
N LEU A 227 -20.48 11.30 -23.01
CA LEU A 227 -19.16 11.89 -22.80
C LEU A 227 -18.03 10.98 -23.30
N GLU A 228 -16.88 11.59 -23.58
CA GLU A 228 -15.61 10.93 -23.82
C GLU A 228 -14.60 11.30 -22.74
N ALA A 229 -13.87 10.33 -22.22
CA ALA A 229 -12.89 10.48 -21.17
C ALA A 229 -11.50 10.07 -21.68
N HIS A 230 -10.55 11.00 -21.65
CA HIS A 230 -9.16 10.79 -22.03
C HIS A 230 -8.33 10.41 -20.81
N CYS A 231 -7.67 9.27 -20.90
CA CYS A 231 -6.85 8.72 -19.84
C CYS A 231 -5.37 8.95 -20.15
N ILE A 232 -4.63 9.46 -19.18
CA ILE A 232 -3.21 9.75 -19.31
C ILE A 232 -2.41 9.09 -18.20
N LYS A 233 -1.12 8.92 -18.47
CA LYS A 233 -0.14 8.49 -17.48
C LYS A 233 0.20 9.64 -16.54
N GLY A 234 0.15 9.39 -15.24
CA GLY A 234 0.51 10.37 -14.20
C GLY A 234 1.03 9.70 -12.93
N GLN A 235 1.39 10.51 -11.94
CA GLN A 235 1.98 10.05 -10.67
C GLN A 235 1.13 10.50 -9.47
N GLY A 236 1.10 9.69 -8.42
CA GLY A 236 0.38 10.00 -7.17
C GLY A 236 0.79 11.32 -6.50
N LYS A 237 2.03 11.77 -6.75
CA LYS A 237 2.56 13.07 -6.30
C LYS A 237 1.79 14.26 -6.87
N GLU A 238 1.26 14.14 -8.09
CA GLU A 238 0.49 15.21 -8.75
C GLU A 238 -0.97 15.19 -8.28
N HIS A 239 -1.59 14.01 -8.23
CA HIS A 239 -2.93 13.83 -7.74
C HIS A 239 -3.14 12.40 -7.21
N ALA A 240 -3.90 12.26 -6.12
CA ALA A 240 -4.13 10.97 -5.45
C ALA A 240 -4.79 9.90 -6.34
N LYS A 241 -5.47 10.30 -7.42
CA LYS A 241 -6.07 9.39 -8.40
C LYS A 241 -5.06 8.49 -9.13
N TRP A 242 -3.80 8.93 -9.18
CA TRP A 242 -2.71 8.15 -9.78
C TRP A 242 -1.95 7.30 -8.75
N SER A 243 -2.37 7.29 -7.47
CA SER A 243 -1.80 6.38 -6.48
C SER A 243 -2.17 4.93 -6.84
N PRO A 244 -1.21 4.03 -7.11
CA PRO A 244 -1.49 2.64 -7.43
C PRO A 244 -1.93 1.82 -6.22
N VAL A 245 -1.62 2.30 -5.01
CA VAL A 245 -1.92 1.62 -3.75
C VAL A 245 -3.11 2.28 -3.07
N ALA A 246 -4.00 1.45 -2.52
CA ALA A 246 -5.05 1.94 -1.63
C ALA A 246 -4.43 2.48 -0.33
N THR A 247 -3.56 1.69 0.31
CA THR A 247 -2.69 2.14 1.39
C THR A 247 -1.40 1.32 1.39
N ALA A 248 -0.28 1.99 1.67
CA ALA A 248 0.99 1.33 1.93
C ALA A 248 1.53 1.85 3.27
N TRP A 249 1.75 0.95 4.21
CA TRP A 249 2.23 1.26 5.54
C TRP A 249 3.12 0.13 6.05
N TYR A 250 3.91 0.42 7.07
CA TYR A 250 4.73 -0.56 7.74
C TYR A 250 4.64 -0.34 9.25
N LYS A 251 4.94 -1.39 10.01
CA LYS A 251 5.13 -1.33 11.46
C LYS A 251 6.38 -2.10 11.83
N LEU A 252 7.01 -1.71 12.93
CA LEU A 252 8.05 -2.51 13.55
C LEU A 252 7.43 -3.76 14.17
N LEU A 253 8.18 -4.86 14.18
CA LEU A 253 7.73 -6.10 14.83
C LEU A 253 7.76 -5.89 16.35
N PRO A 254 6.63 -6.01 17.07
CA PRO A 254 6.64 -5.91 18.52
C PRO A 254 7.33 -7.13 19.14
N GLU A 255 8.19 -6.87 20.12
CA GLU A 255 8.78 -7.87 20.99
C GLU A 255 8.35 -7.59 22.43
N ILE A 256 7.86 -8.61 23.13
CA ILE A 256 7.39 -8.49 24.50
C ILE A 256 8.27 -9.36 25.39
N VAL A 257 8.97 -8.71 26.31
CA VAL A 257 9.86 -9.37 27.26
C VAL A 257 9.27 -9.26 28.66
N ILE A 258 9.01 -10.42 29.29
CA ILE A 258 8.59 -10.48 30.68
C ILE A 258 9.82 -10.29 31.57
N THR A 259 9.94 -9.13 32.21
CA THR A 259 11.10 -8.80 33.07
C THR A 259 11.10 -9.56 34.40
N ARG A 260 9.92 -9.91 34.92
CA ARG A 260 9.75 -10.69 36.16
C ARG A 260 8.70 -11.77 35.95
N PRO A 261 8.92 -13.01 36.44
CA PRO A 261 7.97 -14.09 36.25
C PRO A 261 6.61 -13.74 36.86
N ILE A 262 5.57 -13.73 36.01
CA ILE A 262 4.19 -13.49 36.41
C ILE A 262 3.58 -14.85 36.80
N THR A 263 3.17 -15.00 38.06
CA THR A 263 2.65 -16.27 38.58
C THR A 263 1.30 -16.14 39.29
N GLY A 264 0.56 -17.24 39.35
CA GLY A 264 -0.70 -17.35 40.10
C GLY A 264 -1.83 -16.51 39.50
N ASP A 265 -2.61 -15.84 40.36
CA ASP A 265 -3.81 -15.09 39.95
C ASP A 265 -3.49 -13.93 38.98
N ASN A 266 -2.29 -13.34 39.07
CA ASN A 266 -1.83 -12.29 38.16
C ASN A 266 -1.62 -12.81 36.73
N ALA A 267 -1.28 -14.09 36.56
CA ALA A 267 -1.14 -14.70 35.23
C ALA A 267 -2.52 -14.84 34.56
N ASP A 268 -3.55 -15.20 35.33
CA ASP A 268 -4.92 -15.28 34.82
C ASP A 268 -5.50 -13.88 34.51
N ALA A 269 -5.18 -12.88 35.33
CA ALA A 269 -5.64 -11.50 35.12
C ALA A 269 -5.11 -10.91 33.80
N ILE A 270 -3.80 -11.04 33.54
CA ILE A 270 -3.16 -10.52 32.32
C ILE A 270 -3.62 -11.29 31.08
N ALA A 271 -3.80 -12.61 31.17
CA ALA A 271 -4.35 -13.40 30.07
C ALA A 271 -5.82 -13.03 29.74
N LYS A 272 -6.57 -12.54 30.75
CA LYS A 272 -7.94 -12.04 30.56
C LYS A 272 -7.97 -10.64 29.93
N GLU A 273 -7.08 -9.75 30.33
CA GLU A 273 -6.97 -8.39 29.75
C GLU A 273 -6.45 -8.41 28.31
N CYS A 274 -5.47 -9.26 28.01
CA CYS A 274 -4.87 -9.39 26.68
C CYS A 274 -5.15 -10.78 26.07
N PRO A 275 -6.36 -11.03 25.53
CA PRO A 275 -6.75 -12.34 25.04
C PRO A 275 -5.86 -12.80 23.87
N GLY A 276 -5.30 -13.99 24.01
CA GLY A 276 -4.46 -14.64 22.99
C GLY A 276 -2.98 -14.24 23.01
N LEU A 277 -2.63 -13.11 23.63
CA LEU A 277 -1.24 -12.67 23.71
C LEU A 277 -0.43 -13.43 24.78
N PHE A 278 -1.05 -13.71 25.92
CA PHE A 278 -0.43 -14.48 27.00
C PHE A 278 -1.06 -15.86 27.12
N GLU A 279 -0.21 -16.87 27.27
CA GLU A 279 -0.60 -18.24 27.55
C GLU A 279 -0.21 -18.59 28.99
N VAL A 280 -1.11 -19.25 29.71
CA VAL A 280 -0.86 -19.64 31.10
C VAL A 280 -0.52 -21.12 31.13
N GLU A 281 0.73 -21.42 31.47
CA GLU A 281 1.23 -22.78 31.65
C GLU A 281 1.21 -23.15 33.14
N GLY A 282 0.63 -24.30 33.48
CA GLY A 282 0.64 -24.86 34.85
C GLY A 282 -0.74 -24.98 35.52
N LYS A 283 -0.75 -25.51 36.75
CA LYS A 283 -1.96 -25.70 37.58
C LYS A 283 -1.75 -25.11 38.99
N GLY A 284 -2.79 -24.48 39.54
CA GLY A 284 -2.78 -23.94 40.91
C GLY A 284 -1.84 -22.74 41.09
N ARG A 285 -1.04 -22.73 42.17
CA ARG A 285 -0.09 -21.65 42.48
C ARG A 285 1.14 -21.58 41.54
N ASN A 286 1.39 -22.60 40.74
CA ASN A 286 2.51 -22.67 39.79
C ASN A 286 2.14 -22.24 38.37
N LYS A 287 1.00 -21.55 38.19
CA LYS A 287 0.66 -20.92 36.90
C LYS A 287 1.72 -19.91 36.53
N LYS A 288 2.22 -19.95 35.30
CA LYS A 288 3.20 -19.00 34.75
C LYS A 288 2.70 -18.50 33.40
N ALA A 289 2.77 -17.19 33.17
CA ALA A 289 2.45 -16.62 31.88
C ALA A 289 3.67 -16.72 30.93
N SER A 290 3.45 -17.21 29.71
CA SER A 290 4.35 -17.13 28.56
C SER A 290 3.74 -16.23 27.48
N VAL A 291 4.58 -15.61 26.65
CA VAL A 291 4.13 -14.68 25.59
C VAL A 291 4.02 -15.44 24.27
N LYS A 292 2.88 -15.36 23.60
CA LYS A 292 2.68 -15.81 22.22
C LYS A 292 3.25 -14.79 21.22
N PRO A 293 3.40 -15.15 19.94
CA PRO A 293 3.88 -14.21 18.92
C PRO A 293 3.04 -12.92 18.89
N ALA A 294 3.63 -11.80 19.29
CA ALA A 294 2.95 -10.51 19.46
C ALA A 294 2.45 -9.89 18.13
N ARG A 295 2.81 -10.49 16.99
CA ARG A 295 2.47 -10.04 15.63
C ARG A 295 0.96 -9.94 15.40
N GLU A 296 0.18 -10.91 15.88
CA GLU A 296 -1.27 -11.01 15.62
C GLU A 296 -2.11 -10.16 16.58
N HIS A 297 -1.52 -9.75 17.70
CA HIS A 297 -2.19 -9.08 18.81
C HIS A 297 -1.87 -7.59 18.90
N THR A 298 -1.49 -6.96 17.78
CA THR A 298 -0.99 -5.56 17.78
C THR A 298 -2.01 -4.57 18.32
N ARG A 299 -3.31 -4.79 18.08
CA ARG A 299 -4.39 -3.92 18.56
C ARG A 299 -4.52 -3.92 20.10
N LEU A 300 -4.07 -4.97 20.77
CA LEU A 300 -4.03 -5.05 22.23
C LEU A 300 -2.80 -4.34 22.82
N LEU A 301 -1.85 -3.94 21.97
CA LEU A 301 -0.61 -3.27 22.34
C LEU A 301 -0.63 -1.78 21.96
N GLU A 302 -1.66 -1.35 21.22
CA GLU A 302 -1.89 0.05 20.93
C GLU A 302 -2.31 0.76 22.22
N LYS A 303 -1.76 1.96 22.46
CA LYS A 303 -2.23 2.79 23.57
C LYS A 303 -3.65 3.24 23.20
N ASP A 304 -4.63 2.86 24.01
CA ASP A 304 -5.95 3.46 23.92
C ASP A 304 -5.79 4.97 24.18
N VAL A 305 -6.11 5.77 23.17
CA VAL A 305 -6.18 7.22 23.30
C VAL A 305 -7.60 7.52 23.77
N ASP A 306 -7.78 7.53 25.09
CA ASP A 306 -8.97 8.10 25.74
C ASP A 306 -9.02 9.63 25.56
#